data_AF-A0A7S3MNJ8-F1
#
_entry.id   AF-A0A7S3MNJ8-F1
#
_cell.length_a   1.000
_cell.length_b   1.000
_cell.length_c   1.000
_cell.angle_alpha   90.00
_cell.angle_beta   90.00
_cell.angle_gamma   90.00
#
_symmetry.space_group_name_H-M   'P 1'
#
loop_
_entity.id
_entity.type
_entity.pdbx_description
1 polymer ?
#
loop_
_entity_poly.entity_id
_entity_poly.type
_entity_poly.pdbx_seq_one_letter_code
_entity_poly.pdbx_strand_id
1 'polypeptide(L)'
;MDPILVLRLQDLGVSKENAGFGFALMAFTFTFGSGLVGPIAESAGKRQVMAASNLLVGAAIWLVGGLSSESSVVTWIGLALNGLFVAGPIILPMPEICESVQQGLRQYQ
;
A
#
# COMPACT_ATOMS: atom_id res chain seq x y z
N MET A 1 -3.62 13.22 -9.29
CA MET A 1 -2.94 13.21 -7.98
C MET A 1 -4.03 13.25 -6.93
N ASP A 2 -4.02 12.36 -5.95
CA ASP A 2 -5.04 12.38 -4.88
C ASP A 2 -5.00 13.72 -4.15
N PRO A 3 -6.07 14.53 -4.22
CA PRO A 3 -6.07 15.89 -3.69
C PRO A 3 -5.86 15.90 -2.18
N ILE A 4 -6.35 14.88 -1.47
CA ILE A 4 -6.30 14.81 0.00
C ILE A 4 -4.87 14.62 0.53
N LEU A 5 -4.06 13.76 -0.10
CA LEU A 5 -2.68 13.51 0.34
C LEU A 5 -1.79 14.73 0.10
N VAL A 6 -1.96 15.35 -1.07
CA VAL A 6 -1.20 16.53 -1.48
C VAL A 6 -1.56 17.74 -0.60
N LEU A 7 -2.82 17.88 -0.19
CA LEU A 7 -3.27 18.89 0.77
C LEU A 7 -2.69 18.63 2.16
N ARG A 8 -2.72 17.39 2.65
CA ARG A 8 -2.17 17.06 3.97
C ARG A 8 -0.66 17.29 4.06
N LEU A 9 0.08 16.98 3.00
CA LEU A 9 1.52 17.24 2.94
C LEU A 9 1.80 18.75 2.91
N GLN A 10 0.98 19.54 2.22
CA GLN A 10 1.07 21.01 2.25
C GLN A 10 0.78 21.59 3.63
N ASP A 11 -0.22 21.07 4.35
CA ASP A 11 -0.53 21.49 5.72
C ASP A 11 0.64 21.23 6.69
N LEU A 12 1.48 20.25 6.38
CA LEU A 12 2.69 19.89 7.14
C LEU A 12 3.96 20.62 6.66
N GLY A 13 3.81 21.62 5.79
CA GLY A 13 4.91 22.45 5.28
C GLY A 13 5.71 21.84 4.14
N VAL A 14 5.25 20.74 3.53
CA VAL A 14 5.90 20.12 2.36
C VAL A 14 5.47 20.87 1.09
N SER A 15 6.44 21.33 0.30
CA SER A 15 6.15 22.00 -0.97
C SER A 15 5.38 21.09 -1.93
N LYS A 16 4.53 21.68 -2.80
CA LYS A 16 3.78 20.95 -3.84
C LYS A 16 4.67 20.08 -4.72
N GLU A 17 5.90 20.51 -4.96
CA GLU A 17 6.92 19.79 -5.73
C GLU A 17 7.35 18.49 -5.03
N ASN A 18 7.39 18.50 -3.70
CA ASN A 18 7.76 17.34 -2.88
C ASN A 18 6.57 16.42 -2.58
N ALA A 19 5.34 16.79 -2.92
CA ALA A 19 4.18 15.92 -2.71
C ALA A 19 4.23 14.64 -3.59
N GLY A 20 4.90 14.71 -4.75
CA GLY A 20 5.19 13.54 -5.58
C GLY A 20 6.11 12.51 -4.90
N PHE A 21 6.92 12.97 -3.94
CA PHE A 21 7.82 12.10 -3.18
C PHE A 21 7.05 11.10 -2.30
N GLY A 22 5.85 11.46 -1.82
CA GLY A 22 4.94 10.54 -1.10
C GLY A 22 4.56 9.32 -1.92
N PHE A 23 4.20 9.53 -3.18
CA PHE A 23 3.88 8.45 -4.11
C PHE A 23 5.11 7.63 -4.47
N ALA A 24 6.25 8.28 -4.72
CA ALA A 24 7.50 7.59 -5.03
C ALA A 24 7.93 6.69 -3.86
N LEU A 25 7.82 7.18 -2.62
CA LEU A 25 8.13 6.42 -1.41
C LEU A 25 7.21 5.20 -1.27
N MET A 26 5.90 5.37 -1.44
CA MET A 26 4.94 4.27 -1.42
C MET A 26 5.25 3.22 -2.50
N ALA A 27 5.55 3.65 -3.73
CA ALA A 27 5.89 2.73 -4.82
C ALA A 27 7.20 1.97 -4.57
N PHE A 28 8.19 2.66 -3.99
CA PHE A 28 9.45 2.05 -3.60
C PHE A 28 9.23 0.97 -2.54
N THR A 29 8.56 1.29 -1.43
CA THR A 29 8.32 0.30 -0.36
C THR A 29 7.37 -0.82 -0.79
N PHE A 30 6.44 -0.56 -1.70
CA PHE A 30 5.62 -1.59 -2.33
C PHE A 30 6.44 -2.62 -3.11
N THR A 31 7.51 -2.20 -3.77
CA THR A 31 8.40 -3.12 -4.48
C THR A 31 9.06 -4.10 -3.50
N PHE A 32 9.53 -3.61 -2.35
CA PHE A 32 10.05 -4.50 -1.29
C PHE A 32 8.97 -5.40 -0.71
N GLY A 33 7.79 -4.83 -0.40
CA GLY A 33 6.67 -5.59 0.13
C GLY A 33 6.25 -6.73 -0.81
N SER A 34 6.25 -6.45 -2.11
CA SER A 34 5.91 -7.43 -3.16
C SER A 34 6.93 -8.57 -3.23
N GLY A 35 8.20 -8.30 -3.00
CA GLY A 35 9.24 -9.35 -2.94
C GLY A 35 9.14 -10.23 -1.69
N LEU A 36 8.69 -9.66 -0.57
CA LEU A 36 8.63 -10.36 0.72
C LEU A 36 7.34 -11.16 0.92
N VAL A 37 6.23 -10.68 0.36
CA VAL A 37 4.90 -11.24 0.65
C VAL A 37 4.73 -12.70 0.19
N GLY A 38 5.37 -13.10 -0.90
CA GLY A 38 5.31 -14.47 -1.43
C GLY A 38 5.89 -15.49 -0.45
N PRO A 39 7.19 -15.41 -0.10
CA PRO A 39 7.79 -16.31 0.90
C PRO A 39 7.07 -16.29 2.25
N ILE A 40 6.62 -15.11 2.70
CA ILE A 40 5.87 -15.01 3.95
C ILE A 40 4.53 -15.76 3.86
N ALA A 41 3.82 -15.65 2.73
CA ALA A 41 2.56 -16.36 2.50
C ALA A 41 2.73 -17.87 2.33
N GLU A 42 3.86 -18.35 1.82
CA GLU A 42 4.18 -19.78 1.80
C GLU A 42 4.37 -20.35 3.21
N SER A 43 5.00 -19.57 4.11
CA SER A 43 5.26 -20.02 5.49
C SER A 43 4.04 -19.91 6.42
N ALA A 44 3.31 -18.80 6.36
CA ALA A 44 2.22 -18.49 7.29
C ALA A 44 0.81 -18.74 6.69
N GLY A 45 0.73 -19.00 5.38
CA GLY A 45 -0.54 -19.17 4.70
C GLY A 45 -1.12 -17.84 4.19
N LYS A 46 -1.50 -17.84 2.92
CA LYS A 46 -2.03 -16.70 2.17
C LYS A 46 -3.10 -15.89 2.90
N ARG A 47 -4.13 -16.55 3.45
CA ARG A 47 -5.26 -15.87 4.13
C ARG A 47 -4.82 -15.09 5.36
N GLN A 48 -3.88 -15.65 6.13
CA GLN A 48 -3.39 -15.03 7.37
C GLN A 48 -2.55 -13.80 7.03
N VAL A 49 -1.68 -13.91 6.03
CA VAL A 49 -0.85 -12.79 5.56
C VAL A 49 -1.70 -11.68 4.96
N MET A 50 -2.72 -12.00 4.18
CA MET A 50 -3.66 -11.00 3.66
C MET A 50 -4.39 -10.26 4.79
N ALA A 51 -4.92 -10.99 5.79
CA ALA A 51 -5.62 -10.39 6.92
C ALA A 51 -4.71 -9.48 7.74
N ALA A 52 -3.50 -9.96 8.06
CA ALA A 52 -2.50 -9.18 8.79
C ALA A 52 -2.09 -7.91 8.00
N SER A 53 -1.86 -8.05 6.70
CA SER A 53 -1.51 -6.92 5.83
C SER A 53 -2.61 -5.86 5.78
N ASN A 54 -3.88 -6.27 5.70
CA ASN A 54 -5.01 -5.34 5.74
C ASN A 54 -5.10 -4.56 7.06
N LEU A 55 -4.86 -5.21 8.20
CA LEU A 55 -4.81 -4.54 9.49
C LEU A 55 -3.66 -3.52 9.55
N LEU A 56 -2.49 -3.90 9.06
CA LEU A 56 -1.31 -3.04 9.02
C LEU A 56 -1.46 -1.85 8.06
N VAL A 57 -2.16 -2.03 6.93
CA VAL A 57 -2.55 -0.92 6.04
C VAL A 57 -3.46 0.06 6.78
N GLY A 58 -4.46 -0.43 7.52
CA GLY A 58 -5.33 0.42 8.35
C GLY A 58 -4.54 1.24 9.38
N ALA A 59 -3.61 0.60 10.09
CA ALA A 59 -2.71 1.28 11.02
C ALA A 59 -1.82 2.32 10.33
N ALA A 60 -1.28 2.00 9.15
CA ALA A 60 -0.46 2.92 8.37
C ALA A 60 -1.26 4.16 7.91
N ILE A 61 -2.49 3.98 7.43
CA ILE A 61 -3.39 5.09 7.07
C ILE A 61 -3.71 5.95 8.30
N TRP A 62 -3.95 5.31 9.44
CA TRP A 62 -4.20 6.02 10.68
C TRP A 62 -2.99 6.87 11.12
N LEU A 63 -1.75 6.41 10.90
CA LEU A 63 -0.54 7.23 11.11
C LEU A 63 -0.45 8.43 10.15
N VAL A 64 -0.88 8.27 8.89
CA VAL A 64 -0.83 9.34 7.87
C VAL A 64 -1.80 10.48 8.19
N GLY A 65 -3.03 10.18 8.61
CA GLY A 65 -4.08 11.20 8.76
C GLY A 65 -4.95 11.12 10.02
N GLY A 66 -4.95 9.99 10.73
CA GLY A 66 -5.84 9.75 11.88
C GLY A 66 -5.37 10.32 13.21
N LEU A 67 -4.07 10.60 13.36
CA LEU A 67 -3.48 11.06 14.63
C LEU A 67 -3.58 12.57 14.86
N SER A 68 -4.10 13.37 13.92
CA SER A 68 -3.93 14.84 13.94
C SER A 68 -2.48 15.27 14.22
N SER A 69 -1.50 14.43 13.82
CA SER A 69 -0.10 14.68 14.13
C SER A 69 0.41 15.82 13.24
N GLU A 70 1.02 16.82 13.86
CA GLU A 70 1.76 17.90 13.18
C GLU A 70 3.13 17.42 12.68
N SER A 71 3.52 16.17 13.00
CA SER A 71 4.81 15.63 12.60
C SER A 71 4.78 15.08 11.18
N SER A 72 5.48 15.76 10.28
CA SER A 72 5.73 15.29 8.92
C SER A 72 6.43 13.92 8.89
N VAL A 73 7.30 13.63 9.86
CA VAL A 73 8.00 12.34 9.98
C VAL A 73 7.02 11.18 10.16
N VAL A 74 6.00 11.34 11.00
CA VAL A 74 4.99 10.31 11.23
C VAL A 74 4.19 10.03 9.96
N THR A 75 3.88 11.09 9.20
CA THR A 75 3.24 10.97 7.89
C THR A 75 4.11 10.21 6.89
N TRP A 76 5.41 10.50 6.82
CA TRP A 76 6.35 9.79 5.94
C TRP A 76 6.48 8.31 6.30
N ILE A 77 6.55 7.99 7.59
CA ILE A 77 6.57 6.60 8.07
C ILE A 77 5.26 5.90 7.71
N GLY A 78 4.12 6.55 7.94
CA GLY A 78 2.81 6.01 7.58
C GLY A 78 2.70 5.70 6.08
N LEU A 79 3.20 6.59 5.22
CA LEU A 79 3.23 6.36 3.77
C LEU A 79 4.16 5.20 3.39
N ALA A 80 5.37 5.15 3.95
CA ALA A 80 6.31 4.06 3.70
C ALA A 80 5.71 2.70 4.10
N LEU A 81 5.10 2.63 5.30
CA LEU A 81 4.45 1.42 5.80
C LEU A 81 3.22 1.04 4.96
N ASN A 82 2.45 2.02 4.51
CA ASN A 82 1.31 1.77 3.63
C ASN A 82 1.77 1.06 2.34
N GLY A 83 2.78 1.63 1.66
CA GLY A 83 3.33 1.02 0.45
C GLY A 83 3.87 -0.39 0.72
N LEU A 84 4.53 -0.63 1.85
CA LEU A 84 5.04 -1.95 2.20
C LEU A 84 3.92 -2.98 2.39
N PHE A 85 2.89 -2.64 3.17
CA PHE A 85 1.84 -3.60 3.56
C PHE A 85 0.75 -3.76 2.51
N VAL A 86 0.54 -2.79 1.62
CA VAL A 86 -0.45 -2.91 0.53
C VAL A 86 -0.07 -3.99 -0.49
N ALA A 87 1.19 -4.44 -0.51
CA ALA A 87 1.62 -5.61 -1.27
C ALA A 87 0.85 -6.88 -0.89
N GLY A 88 0.53 -7.08 0.39
CA GLY A 88 -0.29 -8.19 0.89
C GLY A 88 -1.60 -8.38 0.13
N PRO A 89 -2.54 -7.42 0.24
CA PRO A 89 -3.84 -7.51 -0.40
C PRO A 89 -3.81 -7.40 -1.93
N ILE A 90 -2.75 -6.88 -2.55
CA ILE A 90 -2.66 -6.73 -4.02
C ILE A 90 -2.00 -7.95 -4.67
N ILE A 91 -0.82 -8.33 -4.21
CA ILE A 91 0.01 -9.34 -4.88
C ILE A 91 -0.54 -10.74 -4.64
N LEU A 92 -0.97 -11.03 -3.41
CA LEU A 92 -1.43 -12.37 -3.06
C LEU A 92 -2.62 -12.84 -3.92
N PRO A 93 -3.70 -12.07 -4.12
CA PRO A 93 -4.83 -12.53 -4.95
C PRO A 93 -4.59 -12.41 -6.48
N MET A 94 -3.46 -11.85 -6.92
CA MET A 94 -3.20 -11.62 -8.34
C MET A 94 -3.29 -12.90 -9.21
N PRO A 95 -2.77 -14.06 -8.78
CA PRO A 95 -2.90 -15.30 -9.54
C PRO A 95 -4.36 -15.68 -9.81
N GLU A 96 -5.23 -15.65 -8.79
CA GLU A 96 -6.66 -15.98 -8.96
C GLU A 96 -7.38 -14.97 -9.86
N ILE A 97 -7.00 -13.70 -9.78
CA ILE A 97 -7.56 -12.66 -10.66
C ILE A 97 -7.16 -12.95 -12.11
N CYS A 98 -5.88 -13.25 -12.36
CA CYS A 98 -5.39 -13.59 -13.70
C CYS A 98 -6.09 -14.84 -14.27
N GLU A 99 -6.27 -15.88 -13.46
CA GLU A 99 -7.00 -17.09 -13.86
C GLU A 99 -8.47 -16.79 -14.18
N SER A 100 -9.15 -16.01 -13.33
CA SER A 100 -10.55 -15.63 -13.53
C SER A 100 -10.75 -14.83 -14.82
N VAL A 101 -9.85 -13.89 -15.11
CA VAL A 101 -9.87 -13.09 -16.34
C VAL A 101 -9.65 -13.99 -17.56
N GLN A 102 -8.69 -14.91 -17.51
CA GLN A 102 -8.43 -15.84 -18.61
C GLN A 102 -9.62 -16.76 -18.90
N GLN A 103 -10.30 -17.25 -17.86
CA GLN A 103 -11.50 -18.07 -18.02
C GLN A 103 -12.63 -17.29 -18.67
N GLY A 104 -12.86 -16.04 -18.25
CA GLY A 104 -13.85 -15.16 -18.86
C GLY A 104 -13.58 -14.91 -20.35
N LEU A 105 -12.33 -14.62 -20.72
CA LEU A 105 -11.96 -14.40 -22.12
C LEU A 105 -12.20 -15.62 -23.01
N ARG A 106 -12.00 -16.84 -22.49
CA ARG A 106 -12.26 -18.08 -23.23
C ARG A 106 -13.75 -18.36 -23.46
N GLN A 107 -14.65 -17.75 -22.69
CA GLN A 107 -16.10 -17.90 -22.90
C GLN A 107 -16.64 -17.01 -24.04
N TYR A 108 -15.85 -16.03 -24.48
CA TYR A 108 -16.18 -15.11 -25.59
C TYR A 108 -15.39 -15.40 -26.88
N GLN A 109 -14.63 -16.49 -26.91
CA GLN A 109 -13.95 -17.03 -28.09
C GLN A 109 -14.67 -18.28 -28.57
#